data_AF-A0A183ENB9-F1
#
_entry.id   AF-A0A183ENB9-F1
#
_cell.length_a   1.000
_cell.length_b   1.000
_cell.length_c   1.000
_cell.angle_alpha   90.00
_cell.angle_beta   90.00
_cell.angle_gamma   90.00
#
_symmetry.space_group_name_H-M   'P 1'
#
loop_
_entity.id
_entity.type
_entity.pdbx_description
1 polymer ?
#
loop_
_entity_poly.entity_id
_entity_poly.type
_entity_poly.pdbx_seq_one_letter_code
_entity_poly.pdbx_strand_id
1 'polypeptide(L)' 'LRKAFDDLGNPDDMVDLSVIRDAIQAQAGRLLFSESEFEAAFEQATSENIAMIADNRITLI' A
#
# COMPACT_ATOMS: atom_id res chain seq x y z
N LEU A 1 5.35 -1.71 -0.97
CA LEU A 1 4.02 -2.32 -1.15
C LEU A 1 4.03 -3.83 -0.90
N ARG A 2 4.63 -4.67 -1.77
CA ARG A 2 4.71 -6.15 -1.58
C ARG A 2 5.15 -6.56 -0.17
N LYS A 3 6.30 -6.02 0.28
CA LYS A 3 6.82 -6.27 1.64
C LYS A 3 5.84 -5.85 2.75
N ALA A 4 5.09 -4.77 2.57
CA ALA A 4 4.10 -4.34 3.55
C ALA A 4 2.94 -5.34 3.68
N PHE A 5 2.50 -5.94 2.58
CA PHE A 5 1.54 -7.05 2.61
C PHE A 5 2.14 -8.31 3.26
N ASP A 6 3.39 -8.66 2.90
CA ASP A 6 4.08 -9.84 3.45
C ASP A 6 4.21 -9.72 4.98
N ASP A 7 4.57 -8.54 5.49
CA ASP A 7 4.72 -8.27 6.94
C ASP A 7 3.37 -8.31 7.69
N LEU A 8 2.25 -8.05 7.02
CA LEU A 8 0.90 -8.11 7.62
C LEU A 8 0.36 -9.53 7.74
N GLY A 9 0.97 -10.51 7.06
CA GLY A 9 0.62 -11.93 7.19
C GLY A 9 -0.69 -12.38 6.54
N ASN A 10 -1.39 -11.50 5.80
CA ASN A 10 -2.61 -11.81 5.06
C ASN A 10 -2.56 -11.20 3.63
N PRO A 11 -1.94 -11.87 2.66
CA PRO A 11 -1.78 -11.35 1.30
C PRO A 11 -3.05 -11.38 0.44
N ASP A 12 -4.05 -12.17 0.83
CA ASP A 12 -5.27 -12.41 0.05
C ASP A 12 -6.48 -11.54 0.49
N ASP A 13 -6.35 -10.83 1.61
CA ASP A 13 -7.41 -9.96 2.14
C ASP A 13 -7.22 -8.50 1.71
N MET A 14 -8.33 -7.80 1.47
CA MET A 14 -8.30 -6.35 1.27
C MET A 14 -7.91 -5.66 2.58
N VAL A 15 -6.80 -4.92 2.56
CA VAL A 15 -6.24 -4.22 3.72
C VAL A 15 -6.59 -2.74 3.67
N ASP A 16 -6.90 -2.11 4.79
CA ASP A 16 -7.07 -0.65 4.86
C ASP A 16 -5.84 0.10 4.35
N LEU A 17 -6.08 1.12 3.51
CA LEU A 17 -5.01 1.96 2.95
C LEU A 17 -4.18 2.63 4.05
N SER A 18 -4.78 3.00 5.18
CA SER A 18 -4.06 3.58 6.32
C SER A 18 -3.04 2.59 6.90
N VAL A 19 -3.44 1.33 7.10
CA VAL A 19 -2.57 0.28 7.62
C VAL A 19 -1.40 0.02 6.67
N ILE A 20 -1.65 -0.01 5.36
CA ILE A 20 -0.59 -0.17 4.35
C ILE A 20 0.34 1.05 4.29
N ARG A 21 -0.19 2.28 4.38
CA ARG A 21 0.61 3.51 4.45
C ARG A 21 1.54 3.47 5.66
N ASP A 22 1.00 3.12 6.84
CA ASP A 22 1.76 3.04 8.08
C ASP A 22 2.88 1.98 8.00
N ALA A 23 2.57 0.81 7.43
CA ALA A 23 3.56 -0.25 7.24
C ALA A 23 4.67 0.18 6.27
N ILE A 24 4.33 0.83 5.14
CA ILE A 24 5.33 1.35 4.20
C ILE A 24 6.18 2.44 4.87
N GLN A 25 5.57 3.34 5.63
CA GLN A 25 6.27 4.41 6.33
C GLN A 25 7.22 3.85 7.41
N ALA A 26 6.79 2.83 8.15
CA ALA A 26 7.64 2.13 9.12
C ALA A 26 8.85 1.46 8.45
N GLN A 27 8.67 0.86 7.27
CA GLN A 27 9.74 0.26 6.48
C GLN A 27 10.73 1.30 5.91
N ALA A 28 10.24 2.49 5.55
CA ALA A 28 11.05 3.58 5.01
C ALA A 28 11.90 4.30 6.09
N GLY A 29 11.55 4.13 7.37
CA GLY A 29 12.29 4.65 8.50
C GLY A 29 12.33 6.18 8.52
N ARG A 30 13.49 6.77 8.23
CA ARG A 30 13.69 8.23 8.25
C ARG A 30 13.25 8.92 6.95
N LEU A 31 12.96 8.15 5.90
CA LEU A 31 12.40 8.68 4.67
C LEU A 31 10.89 8.80 4.86
N LEU A 32 10.42 10.04 5.00
CA LEU A 32 9.00 10.34 5.14
C LEU A 32 8.41 10.54 3.76
N PHE A 33 7.32 9.83 3.47
CA PHE A 33 6.52 10.07 2.28
C PHE A 33 5.36 11.00 2.61
N SER A 34 5.11 11.94 1.72
CA SER A 34 3.92 12.77 1.72
C SER A 34 2.68 11.98 1.31
N GLU A 35 1.50 12.51 1.63
CA GLU A 35 0.24 11.93 1.18
C GLU A 35 0.15 11.85 -0.36
N SER A 36 0.58 12.90 -1.07
CA SER A 36 0.62 12.92 -2.54
C SER A 36 1.54 11.87 -3.14
N GLU A 37 2.66 11.54 -2.48
CA GLU A 37 3.55 10.47 -2.94
C GLU A 37 2.90 9.09 -2.78
N PHE A 38 2.17 8.87 -1.69
CA PHE A 38 1.38 7.65 -1.51
C PHE A 38 0.28 7.54 -2.56
N GLU A 39 -0.48 8.61 -2.80
CA GLU A 39 -1.54 8.64 -3.82
C GLU A 39 -0.99 8.33 -5.21
N ALA A 40 0.08 8.99 -5.62
CA ALA A 40 0.72 8.74 -6.91
C ALA A 40 1.23 7.29 -7.03
N ALA A 41 1.84 6.75 -5.98
CA ALA A 41 2.32 5.37 -5.98
C ALA A 41 1.18 4.34 -6.07
N PHE A 42 0.06 4.59 -5.39
CA PHE A 42 -1.12 3.74 -5.45
C PHE A 42 -1.84 3.82 -6.80
N GLU A 43 -1.98 5.03 -7.35
CA GLU A 43 -2.51 5.22 -8.70
C GLU A 43 -1.66 4.46 -9.73
N GLN A 44 -0.34 4.61 -9.68
CA GLN A 44 0.57 3.87 -10.54
C GLN A 44 0.39 2.35 -10.38
N ALA A 45 0.38 1.82 -9.16
CA ALA A 45 0.19 0.39 -8.90
C ALA A 45 -1.15 -0.13 -9.44
N THR A 46 -2.22 0.65 -9.36
CA THR A 46 -3.51 0.28 -9.96
C THR A 46 -3.47 0.32 -11.49
N SER A 47 -2.84 1.34 -12.08
CA SER A 47 -2.69 1.46 -13.54
C SER A 47 -1.89 0.32 -14.16
N GLU A 48 -0.92 -0.20 -13.41
CA GLU A 48 -0.05 -1.31 -13.83
C GLU A 48 -0.66 -2.69 -13.50
N ASN A 49 -1.89 -2.75 -12.99
CA ASN A 49 -2.56 -3.97 -12.51
C ASN A 49 -1.75 -4.73 -11.45
N ILE A 50 -0.98 -4.03 -10.63
CA ILE A 50 -0.23 -4.59 -9.50
C ILE A 50 -1.12 -4.69 -8.25
N ALA A 51 -2.07 -3.76 -8.11
CA ALA A 51 -2.98 -3.69 -6.99
C ALA A 51 -4.37 -3.24 -7.41
N MET A 52 -5.37 -3.57 -6.61
CA MET A 52 -6.73 -3.06 -6.72
C MET A 52 -7.10 -2.27 -5.46
N ILE A 53 -7.79 -1.15 -5.64
CA ILE A 53 -8.30 -0.32 -4.53
C ILE A 53 -9.81 -0.22 -4.63
N ALA A 54 -10.52 -0.56 -3.55
CA ALA A 54 -11.95 -0.34 -3.40
C ALA A 54 -12.30 -0.07 -1.93
N ASP A 55 -13.25 0.83 -1.68
CA ASP A 55 -13.71 1.20 -0.33
C ASP A 55 -12.57 1.56 0.65
N ASN A 56 -11.61 2.37 0.21
CA ASN A 56 -10.40 2.72 0.98
C ASN A 56 -9.52 1.53 1.41
N ARG A 57 -9.70 0.36 0.78
CA ARG A 57 -8.89 -0.82 1.00
C ARG A 57 -8.15 -1.20 -0.27
N ILE A 58 -6.99 -1.81 -0.12
CA ILE A 58 -6.08 -2.22 -1.18
C ILE A 58 -5.79 -3.71 -1.08
N THR A 59 -5.68 -4.39 -2.21
CA THR A 59 -5.18 -5.76 -2.32
C THR A 59 -4.18 -5.84 -3.47
N LEU A 60 -3.25 -6.80 -3.41
CA LEU A 60 -2.38 -7.13 -4.54
C LEU A 60 -3.13 -7.99 -5.56
N ILE A 61 -2.70 -7.94 -6.82
CA ILE A 61 -3.17 -8.78 -7.93
C ILE A 61 -2.04 -9.73 -8.36
#